data_AF-A0A4Q4UY66-F1
#
_entry.id   AF-A0A4Q4UY66-F1
#
_cell.length_a   1.000
_cell.length_b   1.000
_cell.length_c   1.000
_cell.angle_alpha   90.00
_cell.angle_beta   90.00
_cell.angle_gamma   90.00
#
_symmetry.space_group_name_H-M   'P 1'
#
loop_
_entity.id
_entity.type
_entity.pdbx_description
1 polymer ?
#
loop_
_entity_poly.entity_id
_entity_poly.type
_entity_poly.pdbx_seq_one_letter_code
_entity_poly.pdbx_strand_id
1 'polypeptide(L)'
;MAHWLKHKEACRTAHDIQAQATAITAAGGDIVSTALYASVFNPDRWLSKKSGDLEEFYIPFGTGYHTCSGQHVSRIELSKIIPTIIRDYDIRQVDPKQEGKWKAHLTCVPHSWPCYGEKRKD
;
A
#
# COMPACT_ATOMS: atom_id res chain seq x y z
N MET A 1 49.59 10.30 18.90
CA MET A 1 49.42 8.88 18.50
C MET A 1 48.58 8.15 19.55
N ALA A 2 47.26 8.09 19.35
CA ALA A 2 46.36 7.19 20.08
C ALA A 2 45.03 7.20 19.28
N HIS A 3 44.95 6.53 18.13
CA HIS A 3 44.67 5.10 17.99
C HIS A 3 43.50 4.63 18.86
N TRP A 4 42.29 4.94 18.38
CA TRP A 4 41.27 3.93 18.11
C TRP A 4 41.17 2.77 19.10
N LEU A 5 40.19 2.85 20.00
CA LEU A 5 39.14 1.84 20.26
C LEU A 5 38.72 1.83 21.74
N LYS A 6 37.40 1.72 21.93
CA LYS A 6 36.65 1.44 23.17
C LYS A 6 36.37 2.72 23.99
N HIS A 7 35.17 3.27 24.00
CA HIS A 7 33.89 2.60 24.24
C HIS A 7 32.75 3.22 23.43
N LYS A 8 32.04 2.34 22.72
CA LYS A 8 30.78 2.60 22.02
C LYS A 8 29.67 2.79 23.07
N GLU A 9 29.35 4.02 23.38
CA GLU A 9 27.99 4.41 23.74
C GLU A 9 27.61 5.53 22.79
N ALA A 10 27.26 5.15 21.55
CA ALA A 10 26.64 6.08 20.63
C ALA A 10 25.27 6.44 21.22
N CYS A 11 25.27 7.50 22.02
CA CYS A 11 24.11 8.32 22.30
C CYS A 11 23.46 8.59 20.94
N ARG A 12 22.36 7.88 20.65
CA ARG A 12 21.55 8.12 19.47
C ARG A 12 21.12 9.57 19.56
N THR A 13 21.63 10.39 18.65
CA THR A 13 21.34 11.82 18.65
C THR A 13 19.84 12.01 18.42
N ALA A 14 19.26 13.13 18.85
CA ALA A 14 17.85 13.44 18.56
C ALA A 14 17.53 13.35 17.06
N HIS A 15 18.55 13.54 16.20
CA HIS A 15 18.50 13.34 14.76
C HIS A 15 18.29 11.87 14.34
N ASP A 16 18.83 10.91 15.07
CA ASP A 16 18.65 9.46 14.84
C ASP A 16 17.26 8.98 15.29
N ILE A 17 16.68 9.59 16.32
CA ILE A 17 15.30 9.32 16.76
C ILE A 17 14.30 9.90 15.74
N GLN A 18 14.60 11.06 15.16
CA GLN A 18 13.80 11.66 14.09
C GLN A 18 13.81 10.81 12.81
N ALA A 19 14.94 10.17 12.48
CA ALA A 19 15.05 9.26 11.32
C ALA A 19 14.15 8.02 11.46
N GLN A 20 13.97 7.49 12.68
CA GLN A 20 13.06 6.37 12.94
C GLN A 20 11.58 6.80 12.98
N ALA A 21 11.27 8.00 13.49
CA ALA A 21 9.91 8.52 13.50
C ALA A 21 9.39 8.86 12.09
N THR A 22 10.26 9.34 11.21
CA THR A 22 9.89 9.71 9.82
C THR A 22 9.55 8.48 8.96
N ALA A 23 10.07 7.30 9.29
CA ALA A 23 9.75 6.06 8.57
C ALA A 23 8.30 5.56 8.81
N ILE A 24 7.68 5.94 9.93
CA ILE A 24 6.29 5.54 10.25
C ILE A 24 5.27 6.43 9.50
N THR A 25 5.63 7.65 9.13
CA THR A 25 4.71 8.60 8.48
C THR A 25 4.71 8.53 6.95
N ALA A 26 5.79 8.05 6.32
CA ALA A 26 5.91 8.02 4.86
C ALA A 26 4.98 7.00 4.17
N ALA A 27 4.76 5.82 4.75
CA ALA A 27 3.92 4.80 4.11
C ALA A 27 2.41 5.17 4.05
N GLY A 28 1.94 5.99 4.99
CA GLY A 28 0.55 6.49 4.99
C GLY A 28 0.35 7.77 4.17
N GLY A 29 1.43 8.53 3.96
CA GLY A 29 1.40 9.87 3.35
C GLY A 29 1.81 9.91 1.87
N ASP A 30 2.59 8.96 1.38
CA ASP A 30 3.12 9.05 0.00
C ASP A 30 2.09 8.69 -1.09
N ILE A 31 0.98 8.05 -0.72
CA ILE A 31 -0.22 7.96 -1.60
C ILE A 31 -0.87 9.36 -1.75
N VAL A 32 -0.68 10.23 -0.76
CA VAL A 32 -1.28 11.57 -0.72
C VAL A 32 -0.46 12.57 -1.56
N SER A 33 0.81 12.35 -1.89
CA SER A 33 1.60 13.33 -2.66
C SER A 33 1.24 13.39 -4.17
N THR A 34 0.56 12.36 -4.71
CA THR A 34 -0.15 12.41 -6.01
C THR A 34 -1.48 13.21 -5.91
N ALA A 35 -1.57 14.13 -4.95
CA ALA A 35 -2.79 14.65 -4.32
C ALA A 35 -3.78 15.38 -5.22
N LEU A 36 -3.38 16.01 -6.33
CA LEU A 36 -4.36 16.78 -7.12
C LEU A 36 -5.20 15.92 -8.09
N TYR A 37 -4.83 14.66 -8.31
CA TYR A 37 -5.55 13.72 -9.20
C TYR A 37 -5.88 12.36 -8.56
N ALA A 38 -5.46 12.10 -7.32
CA ALA A 38 -5.45 10.76 -6.70
C ALA A 38 -6.58 10.46 -5.70
N SER A 39 -7.49 11.41 -5.42
CA SER A 39 -8.65 11.15 -4.54
C SER A 39 -9.73 10.28 -5.19
N VAL A 40 -9.65 10.05 -6.50
CA VAL A 40 -10.62 9.27 -7.27
C VAL A 40 -9.97 7.99 -7.78
N PHE A 41 -10.62 6.86 -7.51
CA PHE A 41 -10.23 5.57 -8.05
C PHE A 41 -10.41 5.58 -9.58
N ASN A 42 -9.29 5.47 -10.33
CA ASN A 42 -9.27 5.43 -11.79
C ASN A 42 -8.29 4.34 -12.28
N PRO A 43 -8.79 3.16 -12.67
CA PRO A 43 -7.94 2.06 -13.14
C PRO A 43 -7.31 2.33 -14.52
N ASP A 44 -7.98 3.10 -15.40
CA ASP A 44 -7.52 3.37 -16.77
C ASP A 44 -6.17 4.10 -16.82
N ARG A 45 -5.82 4.79 -15.72
CA ARG A 45 -4.52 5.45 -15.54
C ARG A 45 -3.36 4.48 -15.80
N TRP A 46 -3.50 3.22 -15.39
CA TRP A 46 -2.46 2.19 -15.51
C TRP A 46 -2.48 1.46 -16.86
N LEU A 47 -3.50 1.69 -17.69
CA LEU A 47 -3.66 1.07 -19.01
C LEU A 47 -3.15 1.94 -20.16
N SER A 48 -2.75 3.18 -19.88
CA SER A 48 -2.29 4.14 -20.89
C SER A 48 -0.87 3.83 -21.40
N LYS A 49 -0.53 4.30 -22.60
CA LYS A 49 0.84 4.17 -23.16
C LYS A 49 1.93 4.85 -22.31
N LYS A 50 1.56 5.74 -21.40
CA LYS A 50 2.47 6.47 -20.49
C LYS A 50 2.50 5.87 -19.08
N SER A 51 1.94 4.68 -18.87
CA SER A 51 1.90 4.04 -17.55
C SER A 51 3.28 3.69 -16.99
N GLY A 52 4.29 3.52 -17.84
CA GLY A 52 5.68 3.28 -17.41
C GLY A 52 6.23 4.39 -16.52
N ASP A 53 5.87 5.65 -16.81
CA ASP A 53 6.26 6.82 -16.01
C ASP A 53 5.55 6.85 -14.65
N LEU A 54 4.49 6.07 -14.46
CA LEU A 54 3.72 6.01 -13.22
C LEU A 54 4.18 4.88 -12.30
N GLU A 55 4.88 3.88 -12.84
CA GLU A 55 5.36 2.73 -12.08
C GLU A 55 6.38 3.15 -11.01
N GLU A 56 7.17 4.20 -11.26
CA GLU A 56 8.13 4.73 -10.28
C GLU A 56 7.45 5.30 -9.02
N PHE A 57 6.19 5.74 -9.14
CA PHE A 57 5.39 6.26 -8.03
C PHE A 57 4.56 5.16 -7.34
N TYR A 58 4.63 3.91 -7.81
CA TYR A 58 3.90 2.78 -7.25
C TYR A 58 4.72 2.09 -6.14
N ILE A 59 4.59 2.59 -4.90
CA ILE A 59 5.39 2.13 -3.74
C ILE A 59 4.60 1.50 -2.58
N PRO A 60 3.58 0.63 -2.80
CA PRO A 60 2.80 0.05 -1.70
C PRO A 60 3.59 -0.94 -0.81
N PHE A 61 4.75 -1.40 -1.29
CA PHE A 61 5.64 -2.33 -0.57
C PHE A 61 6.88 -1.63 0.01
N GLY A 62 6.92 -0.29 -0.02
CA GLY A 62 8.12 0.49 0.27
C GLY A 62 9.13 0.47 -0.87
N THR A 63 10.29 1.08 -0.63
CA THR A 63 11.41 1.15 -1.58
C THR A 63 12.76 1.09 -0.83
N GLY A 64 13.85 0.80 -1.53
CA GLY A 64 15.20 0.73 -0.97
C GLY A 64 15.44 -0.46 -0.02
N TYR A 65 16.29 -0.26 1.00
CA TYR A 65 16.75 -1.33 1.91
C TYR A 65 15.66 -1.94 2.81
N HIS A 66 14.53 -1.24 2.98
CA HIS A 66 13.41 -1.69 3.80
C HIS A 66 12.18 -2.09 2.96
N THR A 67 12.39 -2.40 1.68
CA THR A 67 11.32 -2.94 0.81
C THR A 67 10.80 -4.25 1.39
N CYS A 68 9.48 -4.46 1.31
CA CYS A 68 8.86 -5.71 1.74
C CYS A 68 9.43 -6.89 0.94
N SER A 69 10.10 -7.81 1.63
CA SER A 69 10.63 -9.04 1.03
C SER A 69 9.53 -9.93 0.43
N GLY A 70 8.29 -9.79 0.91
CA GLY A 70 7.12 -10.51 0.41
C GLY A 70 6.51 -9.96 -0.89
N GLN A 71 7.01 -8.83 -1.43
CA GLN A 71 6.37 -8.15 -2.56
C GLN A 71 6.15 -9.06 -3.79
N HIS A 72 7.08 -9.98 -4.08
CA HIS A 72 6.97 -10.87 -5.24
C HIS A 72 5.90 -11.93 -5.05
N VAL A 73 5.82 -12.50 -3.84
CA VAL A 73 4.79 -13.50 -3.50
C VAL A 73 3.42 -12.83 -3.51
N SER A 74 3.27 -11.67 -2.85
CA SER A 74 2.02 -10.92 -2.84
C SER A 74 1.57 -10.50 -4.24
N ARG A 75 2.49 -10.12 -5.14
CA ARG A 75 2.16 -9.83 -6.55
C ARG A 75 1.59 -11.06 -7.27
N ILE A 76 2.18 -12.24 -7.06
CA ILE A 76 1.68 -13.48 -7.65
C ILE A 76 0.30 -13.81 -7.09
N GLU A 77 0.12 -13.76 -5.77
CA GLU A 77 -1.16 -14.00 -5.11
C GLU A 77 -2.26 -13.07 -5.63
N LEU A 78 -2.02 -11.75 -5.64
CA LEU A 78 -3.00 -10.77 -6.13
C LEU A 78 -3.32 -10.98 -7.61
N SER A 79 -2.31 -11.29 -8.44
CA SER A 79 -2.49 -11.54 -9.88
C SER A 79 -3.28 -12.80 -10.20
N LYS A 80 -3.47 -13.72 -9.23
CA LYS A 80 -4.25 -14.94 -9.40
C LYS A 80 -5.58 -14.89 -8.68
N ILE A 81 -5.59 -14.43 -7.44
CA ILE A 81 -6.79 -14.40 -6.59
C ILE A 81 -7.80 -13.39 -7.13
N ILE A 82 -7.39 -12.15 -7.40
CA ILE A 82 -8.30 -11.08 -7.87
C ILE A 82 -9.05 -11.48 -9.15
N PRO A 83 -8.37 -11.88 -10.26
CA PRO A 83 -9.08 -12.25 -11.48
C PRO A 83 -9.93 -13.51 -11.30
N THR A 84 -9.53 -14.44 -10.44
CA THR A 84 -10.35 -15.64 -10.14
C THR A 84 -11.67 -15.25 -9.49
N ILE A 85 -11.64 -14.36 -8.50
CA ILE A 85 -12.86 -13.86 -7.83
C ILE A 85 -13.76 -13.12 -8.82
N ILE A 86 -13.20 -12.20 -9.62
CA ILE A 86 -13.98 -11.39 -10.59
C ILE A 86 -14.57 -12.26 -11.72
N ARG A 87 -13.87 -13.32 -12.11
CA ARG A 87 -14.32 -14.27 -13.15
C ARG A 87 -15.47 -15.15 -12.64
N ASP A 88 -15.32 -15.71 -11.45
CA ASP A 88 -16.17 -16.80 -10.96
C ASP A 88 -17.36 -16.31 -10.11
N TYR A 89 -17.35 -15.06 -9.65
CA TYR A 89 -18.39 -14.51 -8.78
C TYR A 89 -19.00 -13.21 -9.34
N ASP A 90 -20.27 -12.99 -9.02
CA ASP A 90 -20.94 -11.69 -9.11
C ASP A 90 -21.04 -11.12 -7.68
N ILE A 91 -20.46 -9.94 -7.46
CA ILE A 91 -20.36 -9.30 -6.14
C ILE A 91 -21.23 -8.06 -6.16
N ARG A 92 -22.20 -8.00 -5.25
CA ARG A 92 -23.14 -6.87 -5.12
C ARG A 92 -23.18 -6.36 -3.69
N GLN A 93 -23.14 -5.05 -3.52
CA GLN A 93 -23.32 -4.43 -2.22
C GLN A 93 -24.76 -4.64 -1.72
N VAL A 94 -24.94 -4.94 -0.43
CA VAL A 94 -26.28 -5.15 0.15
C VAL A 94 -27.12 -3.87 0.06
N ASP A 95 -26.54 -2.73 0.41
CA ASP A 95 -27.14 -1.40 0.25
C ASP A 95 -26.28 -0.55 -0.69
N PRO A 96 -26.67 -0.35 -1.96
CA PRO A 96 -25.91 0.43 -2.92
C PRO A 96 -25.67 1.90 -2.55
N LYS A 97 -26.47 2.47 -1.63
CA LYS A 97 -26.34 3.87 -1.21
C LYS A 97 -25.38 4.04 -0.04
N GLN A 98 -24.96 2.95 0.59
CA GLN A 98 -24.08 3.01 1.73
C GLN A 98 -22.65 3.35 1.29
N GLU A 99 -22.09 4.39 1.87
CA GLU A 99 -20.68 4.75 1.67
C GLU A 99 -19.74 3.78 2.39
N GLY A 100 -18.59 3.50 1.76
CA GLY A 100 -17.54 2.66 2.35
C GLY A 100 -16.89 3.35 3.55
N LYS A 101 -16.81 2.64 4.67
CA LYS A 101 -16.12 3.10 5.88
C LYS A 101 -14.79 2.36 6.04
N TRP A 102 -13.77 3.07 6.49
CA TRP A 102 -12.45 2.51 6.74
C TRP A 102 -11.85 3.10 8.01
N LYS A 103 -10.91 2.36 8.60
CA LYS A 103 -10.08 2.83 9.71
C LYS A 103 -8.61 2.63 9.34
N ALA A 104 -7.79 3.68 9.48
CA ALA A 104 -6.35 3.54 9.38
C ALA A 104 -5.77 3.21 10.75
N HIS A 105 -5.11 2.06 10.82
CA HIS A 105 -4.16 1.75 11.89
C HIS A 105 -2.79 1.56 11.21
N LEU A 106 -2.16 0.41 11.38
CA LEU A 106 -1.02 0.00 10.57
C LEU A 106 -1.40 -0.22 9.09
N THR A 107 -2.65 -0.63 8.83
CA THR A 107 -3.22 -0.81 7.49
C THR A 107 -4.55 -0.07 7.37
N CYS A 108 -4.95 0.27 6.13
CA CYS A 108 -6.28 0.78 5.83
C CYS A 108 -7.25 -0.40 5.76
N VAL A 109 -8.06 -0.57 6.81
CA VAL A 109 -9.00 -1.70 6.90
C VAL A 109 -10.41 -1.21 6.57
N PRO A 110 -11.03 -1.69 5.48
CA PRO A 110 -12.44 -1.42 5.21
C PRO A 110 -13.30 -2.18 6.22
N HIS A 111 -14.39 -1.56 6.69
CA HIS A 111 -15.31 -2.21 7.62
C HIS A 111 -16.75 -1.79 7.37
N SER A 112 -17.67 -2.58 7.94
CA SER A 112 -19.11 -2.31 7.88
C SER A 112 -19.66 -2.24 6.45
N TRP A 113 -19.05 -2.92 5.47
CA TRP A 113 -19.46 -2.86 4.07
C TRP A 113 -19.90 -4.27 3.59
N PRO A 114 -21.15 -4.67 3.89
CA PRO A 114 -21.62 -6.02 3.56
C PRO A 114 -21.89 -6.16 2.06
N CYS A 115 -21.49 -7.31 1.50
CA CYS A 115 -21.69 -7.67 0.10
C CYS A 115 -22.25 -9.09 -0.02
N TYR A 116 -23.09 -9.32 -1.03
CA TYR A 116 -23.46 -10.64 -1.53
C TYR A 116 -22.45 -11.09 -2.58
N GLY A 117 -22.08 -12.38 -2.54
CA GLY A 117 -21.26 -13.02 -3.56
C GLY A 117 -21.99 -14.25 -4.08
N GLU A 118 -22.42 -14.21 -5.34
CA GLU A 118 -23.06 -15.34 -6.01
C GLU A 118 -22.08 -15.95 -7.01
N LYS A 119 -21.97 -17.28 -7.04
CA LYS A 119 -21.16 -17.95 -8.07
C LYS A 119 -21.81 -17.69 -9.43
N ARG A 120 -21.04 -17.17 -10.39
CA ARG A 120 -21.48 -17.00 -11.78
C ARG A 120 -21.78 -18.38 -12.35
N LYS A 121 -23.00 -18.54 -12.88
CA LYS A 121 -23.36 -19.74 -13.66
C LYS A 121 -22.79 -19.53 -15.05
N ASP A 122 -21.96 -20.47 -15.50
CA ASP A 122 -21.42 -20.52 -16.85
C ASP A 122 -22.54 -20.67 -17.90
#